data_AF-A0A0Q4R0E5-F1
#
_entry.id   AF-A0A0Q4R0E5-F1
#
_cell.length_a   1.000
_cell.length_b   1.000
_cell.length_c   1.000
_cell.angle_alpha   90.00
_cell.angle_beta   90.00
_cell.angle_gamma   90.00
#
_symmetry.space_group_name_H-M   'P 1'
#
loop_
_entity.id
_entity.type
_entity.pdbx_description
1 polymer ?
#
loop_
_entity_poly.entity_id
_entity_poly.type
_entity_poly.pdbx_seq_one_letter_code
_entity_poly.pdbx_strand_id
1 'polypeptide(L)'
;MFDIGFGELLLIAVVALVVLGPERLPKAARFAGLWVRRARNQWDSVKQELERELQAEELQRNLRSVRQSVQQTERELQDGATQLQGEVDALRREVDAPATTAPPATDAEAAPEALPAAAADAVQEQAAAVPEQRERTP
;
A
#
# COMPACT_ATOMS: atom_id res chain seq x y z
N MET A 1 -10.77 -15.60 18.85
CA MET A 1 -11.67 -16.56 18.19
C MET A 1 -10.89 -17.67 17.46
N PHE A 2 -9.82 -18.18 18.08
CA PHE A 2 -9.10 -19.38 17.63
C PHE A 2 -9.00 -20.31 18.84
N ASP A 3 -10.15 -20.79 19.28
CA ASP A 3 -10.23 -21.79 20.35
C ASP A 3 -9.95 -23.17 19.73
N ILE A 4 -8.76 -23.36 19.16
CA ILE A 4 -8.32 -24.68 18.70
C ILE A 4 -7.91 -25.45 19.95
N GLY A 5 -8.88 -26.19 20.50
CA GLY A 5 -8.68 -27.12 21.58
C GLY A 5 -8.04 -28.42 21.13
N PHE A 6 -7.70 -29.27 22.11
CA PHE A 6 -7.19 -30.61 21.83
C PHE A 6 -8.17 -31.44 20.98
N GLY A 7 -9.48 -31.23 21.16
CA GLY A 7 -10.54 -31.91 20.41
C GLY A 7 -10.53 -31.57 18.92
N GLU A 8 -10.46 -30.28 18.54
CA GLU A 8 -10.37 -29.91 17.13
C GLU A 8 -9.08 -30.39 16.49
N LEU A 9 -7.94 -30.34 17.20
CA LEU A 9 -6.67 -30.86 16.69
C LEU A 9 -6.75 -32.35 16.38
N LEU A 10 -7.39 -33.14 17.25
CA LEU A 10 -7.59 -34.56 17.05
C LEU A 10 -8.51 -34.83 15.84
N LEU A 11 -9.60 -34.07 15.70
CA LEU A 11 -10.51 -34.17 14.57
C LEU A 11 -9.79 -33.90 13.24
N ILE A 12 -9.00 -32.81 13.18
CA ILE A 12 -8.20 -32.46 12.00
C ILE A 12 -7.18 -33.56 11.70
N ALA A 13 -6.52 -34.11 12.73
CA ALA A 13 -5.58 -35.22 12.55
C ALA A 13 -6.28 -36.45 11.95
N VAL A 14 -7.47 -36.83 12.44
CA VAL A 14 -8.25 -37.94 11.87
C VAL A 14 -8.64 -37.67 10.42
N VAL A 15 -9.17 -36.49 10.11
CA VAL A 15 -9.53 -36.11 8.74
C VAL A 15 -8.31 -36.15 7.82
N ALA A 16 -7.17 -35.62 8.26
CA ALA A 16 -5.93 -35.66 7.52
C ALA A 16 -5.42 -37.10 7.30
N LEU A 17 -5.58 -37.99 8.28
CA LEU A 17 -5.24 -39.41 8.14
C LEU A 17 -6.13 -40.11 7.10
N VAL A 18 -7.41 -39.77 7.03
CA VAL A 18 -8.34 -40.38 6.05
C VAL A 18 -8.07 -39.85 4.63
N VAL A 19 -7.91 -38.54 4.48
CA VAL A 19 -7.75 -37.89 3.16
C VAL A 19 -6.37 -38.17 2.57
N LEU A 20 -5.32 -37.98 3.36
CA LEU A 20 -3.94 -38.10 2.90
C LEU A 20 -3.39 -39.53 3.10
N GLY A 21 -3.92 -40.25 4.08
CA GLY A 21 -3.43 -41.58 4.47
C GLY A 21 -2.45 -41.53 5.65
N PRO A 22 -2.45 -42.54 6.53
CA PRO A 22 -1.57 -42.61 7.70
C PRO A 22 -0.08 -42.66 7.37
N GLU A 23 0.28 -43.19 6.21
CA GLU A 23 1.68 -43.29 5.77
C GLU A 23 2.22 -41.96 5.22
N ARG A 24 1.33 -41.08 4.74
CA ARG A 24 1.70 -39.87 3.99
C ARG A 24 1.68 -38.61 4.87
N LEU A 25 0.81 -38.57 5.87
CA LEU A 25 0.75 -37.49 6.87
C LEU A 25 2.11 -37.24 7.58
N PRO A 26 2.81 -38.25 8.13
CA PRO A 26 4.11 -38.02 8.77
C PRO A 26 5.17 -37.53 7.79
N LYS A 27 5.08 -37.94 6.52
CA LYS A 27 5.96 -37.46 5.45
C LYS A 27 5.70 -35.98 5.15
N ALA A 28 4.44 -35.57 5.03
CA ALA A 28 4.03 -34.18 4.81
C ALA A 28 4.40 -33.27 5.99
N ALA A 29 4.16 -33.72 7.23
CA ALA A 29 4.54 -32.97 8.43
C ALA A 29 6.06 -32.77 8.50
N ARG A 30 6.86 -33.78 8.13
CA ARG A 30 8.32 -33.65 8.02
C ARG A 30 8.74 -32.63 6.97
N PHE A 31 8.11 -32.63 5.80
CA PHE A 31 8.38 -31.62 4.78
C PHE A 31 8.01 -30.23 5.29
N ALA A 32 6.77 -30.02 5.71
CA ALA A 32 6.31 -28.73 6.25
C ALA A 32 7.23 -28.24 7.38
N GLY A 33 7.63 -29.12 8.31
CA GLY A 33 8.55 -28.80 9.39
C GLY A 33 9.93 -28.36 8.91
N LEU A 34 10.51 -29.01 7.90
CA LEU A 34 11.79 -28.61 7.31
C LEU A 34 11.70 -27.25 6.62
N TRP A 35 10.61 -26.99 5.90
CA TRP A 35 10.36 -25.72 5.23
C TRP A 35 10.14 -24.58 6.22
N VAL A 36 9.32 -24.80 7.25
CA VAL A 36 9.10 -23.85 8.35
C VAL A 36 10.40 -23.59 9.11
N ARG A 37 11.20 -24.62 9.39
CA ARG A 37 12.51 -24.45 10.04
C ARG A 37 13.44 -23.60 9.19
N ARG A 38 13.47 -23.83 7.87
CA ARG A 38 14.30 -23.03 6.97
C ARG A 38 13.83 -21.58 6.92
N ALA A 39 12.52 -21.33 6.79
CA ALA A 39 11.95 -19.98 6.81
C ALA A 39 12.26 -19.25 8.13
N ARG A 40 12.08 -19.94 9.26
CA ARG A 40 12.38 -19.40 10.59
C ARG A 40 13.85 -19.01 10.73
N ASN A 41 14.77 -19.87 10.29
CA ASN A 41 16.20 -19.54 10.30
C ASN A 41 16.53 -18.34 9.40
N GLN A 42 15.87 -18.18 8.24
CA GLN A 42 16.07 -16.99 7.39
C GLN A 42 15.58 -15.72 8.10
N TRP A 43 14.44 -15.78 8.80
CA TRP A 43 13.93 -14.65 9.57
C TRP A 43 14.81 -14.31 10.76
N ASP A 44 15.37 -15.32 11.44
CA ASP A 44 16.30 -15.13 12.55
C ASP A 44 17.61 -14.48 12.07
N SER A 45 18.14 -14.87 10.91
CA SER A 45 19.32 -14.24 10.29
C SER A 45 19.05 -12.80 9.87
N VAL A 46 17.93 -12.53 9.20
CA VAL A 46 17.50 -11.17 8.85
C VAL A 46 17.31 -10.33 10.12
N LYS A 47 16.70 -10.88 11.17
CA LYS A 47 16.58 -10.18 12.46
C LYS A 47 17.95 -9.88 13.07
N GLN A 48 18.89 -10.80 13.01
CA GLN A 48 20.25 -10.61 13.55
C GLN A 48 21.07 -9.60 12.74
N GLU A 49 20.91 -9.54 11.42
CA GLU A 49 21.52 -8.51 10.56
C GLU A 49 20.85 -7.15 10.78
N LEU A 50 19.52 -7.10 10.85
CA LEU A 50 18.76 -5.90 11.23
C LEU A 50 19.19 -5.39 12.61
N GLU A 51 19.36 -6.26 13.59
CA GLU A 51 19.70 -5.87 14.96
C GLU A 51 21.19 -5.50 15.14
N ARG A 52 22.05 -5.84 14.17
CA ARG A 52 23.48 -5.49 14.15
C ARG A 52 23.78 -4.23 13.34
N GLU A 53 22.98 -3.88 12.34
CA GLU A 53 23.19 -2.69 11.49
C GLU A 53 22.13 -1.57 11.70
N LEU A 54 20.89 -1.89 12.10
CA LEU A 54 19.79 -0.92 12.21
C LEU A 54 19.47 -0.65 13.67
N GLN A 55 19.84 0.54 14.13
CA GLN A 55 19.28 1.14 15.34
C GLN A 55 17.74 1.04 15.29
N ALA A 56 17.12 0.54 16.35
CA ALA A 56 15.67 0.36 16.50
C ALA A 56 14.80 1.63 16.27
N GLU A 57 15.42 2.77 15.94
CA GLU A 57 14.79 4.04 15.64
C GLU A 57 14.11 4.08 14.26
N GLU A 58 14.64 3.42 13.23
CA GLU A 58 14.07 3.52 11.88
C GLU A 58 12.77 2.72 11.73
N LEU A 59 12.69 1.54 12.36
CA LEU A 59 11.46 0.77 12.39
C LEU A 59 10.37 1.47 13.23
N GLN A 60 10.76 2.13 14.33
CA GLN A 60 9.83 2.99 15.08
C GLN A 60 9.36 4.20 14.26
N ARG A 61 10.25 4.84 13.48
CA ARG A 61 9.87 5.95 12.59
C ARG A 61 8.92 5.50 11.50
N ASN A 62 9.16 4.35 10.87
CA ASN A 62 8.28 3.80 9.82
C ASN A 62 6.92 3.36 10.38
N LEU A 63 6.86 2.73 11.56
CA LEU A 63 5.57 2.43 12.19
C LEU A 63 4.81 3.70 12.61
N ARG A 64 5.52 4.74 13.05
CA ARG A 64 4.92 6.02 13.45
C ARG A 64 4.43 6.81 12.24
N SER A 65 5.17 6.84 11.14
CA SER A 65 4.77 7.48 9.89
C SER A 65 3.55 6.80 9.27
N VAL A 66 3.51 5.46 9.23
CA VAL A 66 2.34 4.71 8.73
C VAL A 66 1.09 5.00 9.58
N ARG A 67 1.21 5.00 10.92
CA ARG A 67 0.09 5.37 11.80
C ARG A 67 -0.39 6.80 11.56
N GLN A 68 0.54 7.72 11.33
CA GLN A 68 0.21 9.11 11.08
C GLN A 68 -0.47 9.29 9.73
N SER A 69 0.02 8.63 8.67
CA SER A 69 -0.61 8.61 7.35
C SER A 69 -2.03 8.05 7.41
N VAL A 70 -2.25 6.95 8.14
CA VAL A 70 -3.59 6.37 8.31
C VAL A 70 -4.54 7.34 9.01
N GLN A 71 -4.11 7.99 10.10
CA GLN A 71 -4.94 8.98 10.80
C GLN A 71 -5.23 10.21 9.92
N GLN A 72 -4.29 10.59 9.06
CA GLN A 72 -4.44 11.73 8.17
C GLN A 72 -5.44 11.42 7.06
N THR A 73 -5.33 10.24 6.44
CA THR A 73 -6.32 9.73 5.49
C THR A 73 -7.71 9.61 6.15
N GLU A 74 -7.79 9.14 7.39
CA GLU A 74 -9.08 9.01 8.10
C GLU A 74 -9.75 10.37 8.34
N ARG A 75 -8.96 11.41 8.66
CA ARG A 75 -9.46 12.80 8.78
C ARG A 75 -9.89 13.36 7.43
N GLU A 76 -9.07 13.20 6.39
CA GLU A 76 -9.41 13.66 5.03
C GLU A 76 -10.69 13.00 4.50
N LEU A 77 -10.90 11.72 4.81
CA LEU A 77 -12.12 10.99 4.47
C LEU A 77 -13.34 11.52 5.25
N GLN A 78 -13.18 11.85 6.54
CA GLN A 78 -14.26 12.42 7.37
C GLN A 78 -14.61 13.86 6.95
N ASP A 79 -13.61 14.66 6.64
CA ASP A 79 -13.77 16.03 6.14
C ASP A 79 -14.44 16.02 4.76
N GLY A 80 -13.97 15.16 3.85
CA GLY A 80 -14.57 14.95 2.53
C GLY A 80 -16.02 14.46 2.64
N ALA A 81 -16.32 13.53 3.55
CA ALA A 81 -17.68 13.06 3.78
C ALA A 81 -18.61 14.17 4.29
N THR A 82 -18.11 15.04 5.18
CA THR A 82 -18.88 16.16 5.74
C THR A 82 -19.14 17.23 4.68
N GLN A 83 -18.15 17.54 3.85
CA GLN A 83 -18.27 18.50 2.75
C GLN A 83 -19.27 18.01 1.70
N LEU A 84 -19.19 16.74 1.30
CA LEU A 84 -20.15 16.14 0.37
C LEU A 84 -21.58 16.17 0.93
N GLN A 85 -21.79 15.92 2.22
CA GLN A 85 -23.10 16.05 2.85
C GLN A 85 -23.60 17.50 2.80
N GLY A 86 -22.74 18.47 3.07
CA GLY A 86 -23.08 19.90 3.01
C GLY A 86 -23.45 20.37 1.61
N GLU A 87 -22.70 19.94 0.59
CA GLU A 87 -23.01 20.22 -0.82
C GLU A 87 -24.35 19.60 -1.22
N VAL A 88 -24.59 18.33 -0.87
CA VAL A 88 -25.88 17.65 -1.15
C VAL A 88 -27.05 18.38 -0.48
N ASP A 89 -26.90 18.82 0.77
CA ASP A 89 -27.92 19.59 1.48
C ASP A 89 -28.12 20.99 0.89
N ALA A 90 -27.06 21.62 0.37
CA ALA A 90 -27.13 22.90 -0.32
C ALA A 90 -27.87 22.78 -1.65
N LEU A 91 -27.52 21.79 -2.48
CA LEU A 91 -28.24 21.48 -3.71
C LEU A 91 -29.71 21.18 -3.42
N ARG A 92 -30.00 20.43 -2.35
CA ARG A 92 -31.39 20.14 -1.94
C ARG A 92 -32.13 21.41 -1.57
N ARG A 93 -31.52 22.32 -0.81
CA ARG A 93 -32.11 23.63 -0.48
C ARG A 93 -32.29 24.53 -1.68
N GLU A 94 -31.37 24.51 -2.64
CA GLU A 94 -31.44 25.33 -3.85
C GLU A 94 -32.51 24.81 -4.83
N VAL A 95 -32.71 23.49 -4.89
CA VAL A 95 -33.84 22.86 -5.58
C VAL A 95 -35.18 23.17 -4.88
N ASP A 96 -35.18 23.37 -3.55
CA ASP A 96 -36.36 23.75 -2.76
C ASP A 96 -36.59 25.27 -2.61
N ALA A 97 -35.64 26.13 -3.00
CA ALA A 97 -35.73 27.59 -2.75
C ALA A 97 -36.35 28.36 -3.94
N PRO A 98 -37.40 29.19 -3.72
CA PRO A 98 -38.04 29.95 -4.78
C PRO A 98 -37.17 31.15 -5.21
N ALA A 99 -37.07 31.33 -6.53
CA ALA A 99 -36.33 32.41 -7.20
C ALA A 99 -36.63 33.80 -6.63
N THR A 100 -35.62 34.56 -6.19
CA THR A 100 -35.67 36.04 -6.08
C THR A 100 -34.25 36.65 -5.94
N THR A 101 -33.79 37.19 -7.07
CA THR A 101 -33.09 38.47 -7.28
C THR A 101 -31.86 38.89 -6.44
N ALA A 102 -30.71 38.86 -7.13
CA ALA A 102 -29.86 40.00 -7.51
C ALA A 102 -28.89 40.67 -6.48
N PRO A 103 -27.71 41.15 -6.96
CA PRO A 103 -26.49 41.41 -6.20
C PRO A 103 -26.13 42.91 -6.08
N PRO A 104 -25.04 43.27 -5.36
CA PRO A 104 -23.92 44.00 -6.00
C PRO A 104 -22.55 43.57 -5.44
N ALA A 105 -21.50 43.32 -6.23
CA ALA A 105 -20.70 44.22 -7.09
C ALA A 105 -19.73 45.16 -6.31
N THR A 106 -18.59 45.43 -6.97
CA THR A 106 -17.48 46.35 -6.67
C THR A 106 -16.22 45.66 -6.15
N ASP A 107 -15.35 45.16 -7.03
CA ASP A 107 -14.33 45.86 -7.84
C ASP A 107 -13.07 46.24 -7.05
N ALA A 108 -11.96 45.57 -7.38
CA ALA A 108 -10.60 46.05 -7.26
C ALA A 108 -9.71 45.28 -8.25
N GLU A 109 -9.96 45.56 -9.53
CA GLU A 109 -9.01 45.75 -10.61
C GLU A 109 -7.52 45.64 -10.28
N ALA A 110 -6.82 44.72 -10.97
CA ALA A 110 -5.62 44.96 -11.79
C ALA A 110 -4.64 43.77 -11.77
N ALA A 111 -4.85 42.83 -12.70
CA ALA A 111 -3.79 42.13 -13.43
C ALA A 111 -2.99 43.15 -14.28
N PRO A 112 -1.91 42.84 -15.04
CA PRO A 112 -1.44 41.51 -15.47
C PRO A 112 0.10 41.36 -15.61
N GLU A 113 0.62 40.13 -15.65
CA GLU A 113 1.82 39.80 -16.46
C GLU A 113 1.91 38.27 -16.52
N ALA A 114 1.33 37.65 -17.55
CA ALA A 114 1.98 37.36 -18.84
C ALA A 114 2.92 36.16 -18.75
N LEU A 115 2.31 34.99 -18.99
CA LEU A 115 2.97 33.84 -19.60
C LEU A 115 3.69 34.25 -20.90
N PRO A 116 4.83 33.62 -21.21
CA PRO A 116 5.09 33.20 -22.57
C PRO A 116 4.89 31.68 -22.66
N ALA A 117 3.92 31.32 -23.47
CA ALA A 117 3.80 30.00 -24.05
C ALA A 117 4.98 29.71 -25.00
N ALA A 118 5.19 28.41 -25.21
CA ALA A 118 5.55 27.79 -26.49
C ALA A 118 6.97 27.22 -26.65
N ALA A 119 6.95 26.11 -27.37
CA ALA A 119 8.03 25.34 -28.00
C ALA A 119 8.84 24.47 -27.04
N ALA A 120 8.52 23.19 -26.88
CA ALA A 120 8.63 22.10 -27.88
C ALA A 120 10.09 21.80 -28.26
N ASP A 121 10.37 20.49 -28.29
CA ASP A 121 11.52 19.86 -28.92
C ASP A 121 12.85 19.87 -28.15
N ALA A 122 13.00 18.86 -27.29
CA ALA A 122 14.30 18.26 -27.00
C ALA A 122 14.14 16.74 -27.05
N VAL A 123 14.02 16.27 -28.29
CA VAL A 123 14.62 15.06 -28.85
C VAL A 123 15.23 14.13 -27.80
N GLN A 124 14.54 13.00 -27.67
CA GLN A 124 15.01 11.75 -27.09
C GLN A 124 16.16 11.20 -27.95
N GLU A 125 17.35 11.75 -27.78
CA GLU A 125 18.61 11.25 -28.36
C GLU A 125 19.52 10.80 -27.21
N GLN A 126 19.30 9.58 -26.72
CA GLN A 126 20.25 8.84 -25.86
C GLN A 126 19.76 7.41 -25.60
N ALA A 127 19.92 6.54 -26.60
CA ALA A 127 20.19 5.11 -26.40
C ALA A 127 20.87 4.57 -27.65
N ALA A 128 22.00 5.22 -28.00
CA ALA A 128 22.95 4.67 -28.94
C ALA A 128 23.55 3.40 -28.33
N ALA A 129 23.55 2.36 -29.16
CA ALA A 129 24.70 1.49 -29.40
C ALA A 129 25.50 1.04 -28.17
N VAL A 130 25.23 -0.19 -27.73
CA VAL A 130 26.21 -1.03 -27.03
C VAL A 130 27.09 -1.69 -28.11
N PRO A 131 28.40 -1.36 -28.19
CA PRO A 131 29.38 -2.15 -28.95
C PRO A 131 29.93 -3.29 -28.07
N GLU A 132 30.79 -4.12 -28.66
CA GLU A 132 31.53 -5.26 -28.05
C GLU A 132 30.72 -6.57 -28.05
N GLN A 133 31.13 -7.66 -28.72
CA GLN A 133 32.47 -8.23 -28.67
C GLN A 133 32.84 -8.96 -29.98
N ARG A 134 34.10 -8.78 -30.35
CA ARG A 134 34.78 -9.36 -31.50
C ARG A 134 36.04 -10.06 -30.99
N GLU A 135 35.95 -11.34 -30.66
CA GLU A 135 37.08 -12.27 -30.48
C GLU A 135 36.55 -13.64 -30.97
N ARG A 136 36.94 -14.29 -32.09
CA ARG A 136 38.26 -14.65 -32.65
C ARG A 136 39.16 -15.20 -31.53
N THR A 137 39.62 -16.45 -31.49
CA THR A 137 39.82 -17.53 -32.48
C THR A 137 40.07 -18.83 -31.66
N PRO A 138 40.35 -19.99 -32.28
CA PRO A 138 41.78 -20.35 -32.45
C PRO A 138 42.19 -20.68 -33.88
#